data_AF-A0A323UNZ8-F1
#
_entry.id   AF-A0A323UNZ8-F1
#
_cell.length_a   1.000
_cell.length_b   1.000
_cell.length_c   1.000
_cell.angle_alpha   90.00
_cell.angle_beta   90.00
_cell.angle_gamma   90.00
#
_symmetry.space_group_name_H-M   'P 1'
#
loop_
_entity.id
_entity.type
_entity.pdbx_description
1 polymer ?
#
loop_
_entity_poly.entity_id
_entity_poly.type
_entity_poly.pdbx_seq_one_letter_code
_entity_poly.pdbx_strand_id
1 'polypeptide(L)'
;KRELCGEITVEDNLTLGAFQRYRMGKRDQAQTMEEVYTLFPRLKERRSQLAGTLSGGERQMLAVGRALMAKPKLLMLDEPSRGLA
;
A
#
# COMPACT_ATOMS: atom_id res chain seq x y z
N LYS A 1 -15.37 -7.22 2.73
CA LYS A 1 -14.30 -6.33 3.21
C LYS A 1 -12.95 -7.02 2.99
N ARG A 2 -12.16 -6.62 1.98
CA ARG A 2 -10.80 -7.14 1.79
C ARG A 2 -9.81 -6.14 2.40
N GLU A 3 -9.87 -6.12 3.72
CA GLU A 3 -8.96 -5.38 4.58
C GLU A 3 -7.52 -5.88 4.33
N LEU A 4 -6.54 -5.10 4.73
CA LEU A 4 -5.12 -5.47 4.64
C LEU A 4 -4.88 -6.83 5.29
N CYS A 5 -3.92 -7.60 4.77
CA CYS A 5 -3.55 -8.86 5.41
C CYS A 5 -2.63 -8.53 6.60
N GLY A 6 -3.14 -8.69 7.82
CA GLY A 6 -2.42 -8.34 9.04
C GLY A 6 -1.23 -9.26 9.35
N GLU A 7 -1.24 -10.48 8.78
CA GLU A 7 -0.25 -11.54 9.01
C GLU A 7 0.99 -11.41 8.12
N ILE A 8 0.98 -10.50 7.15
CA ILE A 8 2.12 -10.23 6.26
C ILE A 8 2.63 -8.82 6.46
N THR A 9 3.84 -8.56 5.93
CA THR A 9 4.51 -7.28 6.12
C THR A 9 3.83 -6.14 5.37
N VAL A 10 4.22 -4.90 5.70
CA VAL A 10 3.87 -3.70 4.93
C VAL A 10 4.30 -3.88 3.46
N GLU A 11 5.53 -4.32 3.22
CA GLU A 11 6.08 -4.51 1.87
C GLU A 11 5.34 -5.59 1.07
N ASP A 12 4.94 -6.69 1.72
CA ASP A 12 4.15 -7.74 1.08
C ASP A 12 2.76 -7.24 0.71
N ASN A 13 2.11 -6.49 1.60
CA ASN A 13 0.82 -5.86 1.30
C ASN A 13 0.90 -4.93 0.08
N LEU A 14 1.96 -4.12 -0.03
CA LEU A 14 2.19 -3.26 -1.20
C LEU A 14 2.46 -4.09 -2.46
N THR A 15 3.28 -5.13 -2.34
CA THR A 15 3.59 -6.05 -3.45
C THR A 15 2.35 -6.72 -4.02
N LEU A 16 1.40 -7.15 -3.17
CA LEU A 16 0.11 -7.69 -3.62
C LEU A 16 -0.68 -6.68 -4.48
N GLY A 17 -0.54 -5.38 -4.21
CA GLY A 17 -1.17 -4.32 -5.00
C GLY A 17 -0.67 -4.24 -6.45
N ALA A 18 0.57 -4.67 -6.71
CA ALA A 18 1.18 -4.67 -8.05
C ALA A 18 0.88 -5.96 -8.85
N PHE A 19 0.22 -6.96 -8.24
CA PHE A 19 0.11 -8.31 -8.79
C PHE A 19 -0.49 -8.35 -10.22
N GLN A 20 -1.53 -7.56 -10.48
CA GLN A 20 -2.15 -7.52 -11.82
C GLN A 20 -1.20 -6.95 -12.88
N ARG A 21 -0.43 -5.90 -12.54
CA ARG A 21 0.58 -5.32 -13.45
C ARG A 21 1.68 -6.32 -13.76
N TYR A 22 2.16 -7.02 -12.73
CA TYR A 22 3.16 -8.08 -12.86
C TYR A 22 2.68 -9.18 -13.81
N ARG A 23 1.43 -9.64 -13.64
CA ARG A 23 0.81 -10.65 -14.52
C ARG A 23 0.66 -10.18 -15.97
N MET A 24 0.52 -8.89 -16.21
CA MET A 24 0.51 -8.28 -17.54
C MET A 24 1.93 -8.06 -18.12
N GLY A 25 2.97 -8.56 -17.47
CA GLY A 25 4.37 -8.46 -17.92
C GLY A 25 5.03 -7.11 -17.62
N LYS A 26 4.38 -6.21 -16.88
CA LYS A 26 5.00 -4.95 -16.47
C LYS A 26 6.05 -5.21 -15.38
N ARG A 27 7.23 -4.62 -15.53
CA ARG A 27 8.37 -4.74 -14.62
C ARG A 27 8.66 -3.42 -13.89
N ASP A 28 7.62 -2.64 -13.60
CA ASP A 28 7.72 -1.32 -12.97
C ASP A 28 7.41 -1.33 -11.47
N GLN A 29 7.31 -2.51 -10.84
CA GLN A 29 6.98 -2.66 -9.43
C GLN A 29 7.95 -1.90 -8.52
N ALA A 30 9.26 -2.02 -8.74
CA ALA A 30 10.27 -1.37 -7.89
C ALA A 30 10.16 0.16 -7.96
N GLN A 31 9.96 0.72 -9.16
CA GLN A 31 9.74 2.15 -9.35
C GLN A 31 8.46 2.61 -8.63
N THR A 32 7.37 1.87 -8.81
CA THR A 32 6.08 2.19 -8.16
C THR A 32 6.18 2.11 -6.64
N MET A 33 6.93 1.15 -6.12
CA MET A 33 7.18 1.01 -4.69
C MET A 33 7.91 2.24 -4.13
N GLU A 34 8.92 2.74 -4.83
CA GLU A 34 9.64 3.95 -4.40
C GLU A 34 8.74 5.21 -4.47
N GLU A 35 7.87 5.31 -5.48
CA GLU A 35 6.85 6.37 -5.54
C GLU A 35 5.92 6.32 -4.32
N VAL A 36 5.43 5.12 -3.95
CA VAL A 36 4.59 4.92 -2.76
C VAL A 36 5.33 5.26 -1.46
N TYR A 37 6.59 4.83 -1.33
CA TYR A 37 7.41 5.15 -0.17
C TYR A 37 7.76 6.63 -0.06
N THR A 38 7.86 7.34 -1.19
CA THR A 38 8.03 8.79 -1.22
C THR A 38 6.78 9.50 -0.69
N LEU A 39 5.58 9.02 -1.06
CA LEU A 39 4.31 9.57 -0.59
C LEU A 39 4.03 9.24 0.89
N PHE A 40 4.41 8.04 1.33
CA PHE A 40 4.18 7.56 2.70
C PHE A 40 5.50 7.09 3.35
N PRO A 41 6.38 8.02 3.78
CA PRO A 41 7.68 7.67 4.37
C PRO A 41 7.56 6.73 5.58
N ARG A 42 6.48 6.85 6.35
CA ARG A 42 6.17 5.96 7.48
C ARG A 42 6.03 4.49 7.09
N LEU A 43 5.56 4.18 5.89
CA LEU A 43 5.52 2.81 5.39
C LEU A 43 6.92 2.29 5.04
N LYS A 44 7.82 3.15 4.56
CA LYS A 44 9.21 2.80 4.26
C LYS A 44 9.98 2.45 5.52
N GLU A 45 9.84 3.27 6.56
CA GLU A 45 10.43 3.04 7.89
C GLU A 45 10.00 1.69 8.48
N ARG A 46 8.80 1.22 8.13
CA ARG A 46 8.15 0.03 8.71
C ARG A 46 7.93 -1.08 7.70
N ARG A 47 8.68 -1.10 6.60
CA ARG A 47 8.48 -2.03 5.49
C ARG A 47 8.41 -3.51 5.91
N SER A 48 9.21 -3.89 6.91
CA SER A 48 9.30 -5.26 7.43
C SER A 48 8.36 -5.55 8.61
N GLN A 49 7.61 -4.55 9.08
CA GLN A 49 6.65 -4.70 10.17
C GLN A 49 5.37 -5.39 9.68
N LEU A 50 4.76 -6.23 10.51
CA LEU A 50 3.46 -6.84 10.22
C LEU A 50 2.35 -5.78 10.17
N ALA A 51 1.53 -5.80 9.12
CA ALA A 51 0.49 -4.81 8.91
C ALA A 51 -0.57 -4.79 10.04
N GLY A 52 -0.77 -5.91 10.73
CA GLY A 52 -1.69 -6.01 11.87
C GLY A 52 -1.29 -5.16 13.08
N THR A 53 -0.01 -4.80 13.19
CA THR A 53 0.55 -4.01 14.31
C THR A 53 0.58 -2.50 14.06
N LEU A 54 0.17 -2.06 12.87
CA LEU A 54 0.11 -0.65 12.50
C LEU A 54 -1.03 0.08 13.23
N SER A 55 -0.86 1.39 13.44
CA SER A 55 -1.94 2.27 13.90
C SER A 55 -3.07 2.36 12.86
N GLY A 56 -4.22 2.92 13.26
CA GLY A 56 -5.35 3.12 12.34
C GLY A 56 -4.98 3.92 11.09
N GLY A 57 -4.32 5.07 11.28
CA GLY A 57 -3.86 5.93 10.18
C GLY A 57 -2.80 5.27 9.32
N GLU A 58 -1.92 4.47 9.90
CA GLU A 58 -0.91 3.72 9.14
C GLU A 58 -1.51 2.59 8.31
N ARG A 59 -2.51 1.88 8.83
CA ARG A 59 -3.29 0.93 8.03
C ARG A 59 -4.02 1.64 6.90
N GLN A 60 -4.52 2.86 7.10
CA GLN A 60 -5.14 3.63 6.03
C GLN A 60 -4.11 4.04 4.96
N MET A 61 -2.94 4.55 5.36
CA MET A 61 -1.83 4.82 4.44
C MET A 61 -1.44 3.57 3.65
N LEU A 62 -1.33 2.41 4.30
CA LEU A 62 -1.00 1.14 3.65
C LEU A 62 -2.10 0.70 2.67
N ALA A 63 -3.37 0.88 2.99
CA ALA A 63 -4.48 0.57 2.09
C ALA A 63 -4.43 1.43 0.82
N VAL A 64 -4.16 2.74 0.96
CA VAL A 64 -3.98 3.66 -0.17
C VAL A 64 -2.73 3.30 -0.97
N GLY A 65 -1.59 3.09 -0.31
CA GLY A 65 -0.35 2.67 -0.94
C GLY A 65 -0.52 1.40 -1.77
N ARG A 66 -1.20 0.37 -1.22
CA ARG A 66 -1.51 -0.87 -1.94
C ARG A 66 -2.37 -0.63 -3.18
N ALA A 67 -3.33 0.30 -3.13
CA ALA A 67 -4.13 0.66 -4.30
C ALA A 67 -3.30 1.39 -5.37
N LEU A 68 -2.38 2.28 -4.96
CA LEU A 68 -1.49 3.00 -5.86
C LEU A 68 -0.49 2.08 -6.58
N MET A 69 -0.10 0.95 -5.99
CA MET A 69 0.76 -0.05 -6.62
C MET A 69 0.18 -0.63 -7.93
N ALA A 70 -1.13 -0.53 -8.14
CA ALA A 70 -1.78 -0.90 -9.40
C ALA A 70 -1.61 0.14 -10.52
N LYS A 71 -1.05 1.32 -10.23
CA LYS A 71 -1.05 2.53 -11.08
C LYS A 71 -2.43 2.83 -11.67
N PRO A 72 -3.46 3.02 -10.84
CA PRO A 72 -4.80 3.31 -11.31
C PRO A 72 -4.84 4.67 -12.04
N LYS A 73 -5.65 4.77 -13.10
CA LYS A 73 -5.93 6.06 -13.74
C LYS A 73 -6.87 6.94 -12.90
N LEU A 74 -7.67 6.32 -12.04
CA LEU A 74 -8.62 6.94 -11.14
C LEU A 74 -8.67 6.13 -9.85
N LEU A 75 -8.46 6.79 -8.72
CA LEU A 75 -8.61 6.22 -7.39
C LEU A 75 -9.73 6.96 -6.66
N MET A 76 -10.80 6.25 -6.30
CA MET A 76 -11.88 6.80 -5.48
C MET A 76 -11.70 6.33 -4.04
N LEU A 77 -11.72 7.28 -3.11
CA LEU A 77 -11.61 7.03 -1.69
C LEU A 77 -12.87 7.55 -1.02
N ASP A 78 -13.48 6.72 -0.21
CA ASP A 78 -14.58 7.13 0.66
C ASP A 78 -14.02 7.47 2.04
N GLU A 79 -14.21 8.71 2.48
CA GLU A 79 -13.72 9.28 3.75
C GLU A 79 -12.22 9.03 4.07
N PRO A 80 -11.28 9.52 3.23
CA PRO A 80 -9.85 9.28 3.42
C PRO A 80 -9.24 9.92 4.67
N SER A 81 -9.91 10.89 5.29
CA SER A 81 -9.43 11.58 6.50
C SER A 81 -9.80 10.86 7.80
N ARG A 82 -10.73 9.90 7.77
CA ARG A 82 -11.26 9.24 8.96
C ARG A 82 -10.26 8.20 9.50
N GLY A 83 -9.21 8.68 10.16
CA GLY A 83 -8.13 7.87 10.73
C GLY A 83 -6.72 8.49 10.66
N LEU A 84 -6.55 9.65 10.01
CA LEU A 84 -5.25 10.31 9.79
C LEU A 84 -4.88 11.41 10.81
N ALA A 85 -5.58 11.49 11.95
CA ALA A 85 -5.31 12.46 13.02
C ALA A 85 -4.29 11.95 14.03
#